data_AF-A0A1Q6JZM8-F1
#
_entry.id   AF-A0A1Q6JZM8-F1
#
_cell.length_a   1.000
_cell.length_b   1.000
_cell.length_c   1.000
_cell.angle_alpha   90.00
_cell.angle_beta   90.00
_cell.angle_gamma   90.00
#
_symmetry.space_group_name_H-M   'P 1'
#
loop_
_entity.id
_entity.type
_entity.pdbx_description
1 polymer ?
#
loop_
_entity_poly.entity_id
_entity_poly.type
_entity_poly.pdbx_seq_one_letter_code
_entity_poly.pdbx_strand_id
1 'polypeptide(L)'
;MNEKNMVGVQWSIDSLDWKGLSGEQIAARVIPKLKNGAIILFHNNSDHVLDALKIILPRLKADGYKAVSIDELVLRENFTIDNNGIQRKK
;
A
#
# COMPACT_ATOMS: atom_id res chain seq x y z
N MET A 1 12.12 -0.28 -18.25
CA MET A 1 11.83 -1.33 -17.25
C MET A 1 12.07 -2.73 -17.82
N ASN A 2 11.48 -3.05 -18.97
CA ASN A 2 11.62 -4.39 -19.59
C ASN A 2 13.09 -4.75 -19.91
N GLU A 3 13.89 -3.79 -20.35
CA GLU A 3 15.33 -4.01 -20.61
C GLU A 3 16.18 -4.28 -19.35
N LYS A 4 15.65 -3.97 -18.15
CA LYS A 4 16.35 -4.15 -16.87
C LYS A 4 15.76 -5.28 -16.01
N ASN A 5 14.84 -6.08 -16.55
CA ASN A 5 14.13 -7.13 -15.80
C ASN A 5 13.49 -6.63 -14.49
N MET A 6 12.96 -5.39 -14.50
CA MET A 6 12.32 -4.77 -13.35
C MET A 6 10.80 -4.73 -13.51
N VAL A 7 10.09 -4.98 -12.41
CA VAL A 7 8.64 -4.83 -12.34
C VAL A 7 8.31 -3.43 -11.83
N GLY A 8 7.48 -2.70 -12.58
CA GLY A 8 6.96 -1.41 -12.14
C GLY A 8 5.93 -1.59 -11.03
N VAL A 9 6.15 -0.95 -9.88
CA VAL A 9 5.27 -1.03 -8.72
C VAL A 9 4.72 0.36 -8.44
N GLN A 10 3.38 0.45 -8.38
CA GLN A 10 2.67 1.64 -7.92
C GLN A 10 1.93 1.33 -6.63
N TRP A 11 1.14 2.28 -6.14
CA TRP A 11 0.31 2.14 -4.96
C TRP A 11 -1.17 2.39 -5.30
N SER A 12 -2.05 1.81 -4.50
CA SER A 12 -3.50 2.05 -4.59
C SER A 12 -4.01 3.02 -3.51
N ILE A 13 -3.21 3.25 -2.46
CA ILE A 13 -3.55 4.13 -1.34
C ILE A 13 -2.37 5.05 -1.08
N ASP A 14 -2.56 6.34 -1.28
CA ASP A 14 -1.58 7.38 -0.93
C ASP A 14 -1.91 7.98 0.44
N SER A 15 -0.99 7.82 1.40
CA SER A 15 -1.12 8.29 2.78
C SER A 15 -1.00 9.82 2.90
N LEU A 16 -0.33 10.49 1.95
CA LEU A 16 0.06 11.91 2.04
C LEU A 16 0.82 12.28 3.32
N ASP A 17 1.55 11.32 3.90
CA ASP A 17 2.31 11.50 5.13
C ASP A 17 3.42 12.58 5.04
N TRP A 18 3.85 12.94 3.83
CA TRP A 18 4.79 14.04 3.57
C TRP A 18 4.20 15.45 3.77
N LYS A 19 2.88 15.59 3.99
CA LYS A 19 2.22 16.90 4.11
C LYS A 19 2.22 17.50 5.53
N GLY A 20 2.93 16.89 6.49
CA GLY A 20 2.90 17.31 7.90
C GLY A 20 1.56 17.01 8.59
N LEU A 21 0.86 15.97 8.14
CA LEU A 21 -0.38 15.49 8.76
C LEU A 21 -0.09 14.78 10.08
N SER A 22 -0.99 14.87 11.05
CA SER A 22 -0.89 14.06 12.27
C SER A 22 -1.06 12.56 11.96
N GLY A 23 -0.59 11.70 12.87
CA GLY A 23 -0.75 10.25 12.75
C GLY A 23 -2.21 9.82 12.56
N GLU A 24 -3.14 10.48 13.26
CA GLU A 24 -4.58 10.25 13.16
C GLU A 24 -5.15 10.66 11.81
N GLN A 25 -4.70 11.80 11.26
CA GLN A 25 -5.12 12.26 9.93
C GLN A 25 -4.64 11.31 8.83
N ILE A 26 -3.40 10.83 8.94
CA ILE A 26 -2.86 9.80 8.04
C ILE A 26 -3.69 8.52 8.15
N ALA A 27 -3.95 8.04 9.37
CA ALA A 27 -4.74 6.84 9.62
C ALA A 27 -6.18 6.97 9.08
N ALA A 28 -6.85 8.09 9.34
CA ALA A 28 -8.20 8.39 8.85
C ALA A 28 -8.29 8.42 7.32
N ARG A 29 -7.18 8.72 6.64
CA ARG A 29 -7.09 8.67 5.17
C ARG A 29 -6.89 7.25 4.63
N VAL A 30 -6.09 6.44 5.32
CA VAL A 30 -5.70 5.10 4.88
C VAL A 30 -6.79 4.07 5.19
N ILE A 31 -7.28 4.03 6.44
CA ILE A 31 -8.15 2.97 6.97
C ILE A 31 -9.43 2.77 6.13
N PRO A 32 -10.18 3.81 5.73
CA PRO A 32 -11.41 3.63 4.96
C PRO A 32 -11.19 3.08 3.55
N LYS A 33 -9.96 3.09 3.05
CA LYS A 33 -9.59 2.64 1.69
C LYS A 33 -9.00 1.23 1.65
N LEU A 34 -8.84 0.60 2.82
CA LEU A 34 -8.28 -0.73 2.93
C LEU A 34 -9.12 -1.74 2.14
N LYS A 35 -8.42 -2.56 1.37
CA LYS A 35 -8.99 -3.64 0.57
C LYS A 35 -7.90 -4.69 0.30
N ASN A 36 -8.32 -5.91 0.00
CA ASN A 36 -7.40 -6.98 -0.39
C ASN A 36 -6.56 -6.55 -1.60
N GLY A 37 -5.25 -6.81 -1.54
CA GLY A 37 -4.32 -6.44 -2.60
C GLY A 37 -3.87 -4.98 -2.59
N ALA A 38 -4.28 -4.16 -1.62
CA ALA A 38 -3.86 -2.76 -1.57
C ALA A 38 -2.36 -2.61 -1.28
N ILE A 39 -1.72 -1.71 -2.03
CA ILE A 39 -0.37 -1.20 -1.73
C ILE A 39 -0.54 0.21 -1.19
N ILE A 40 0.00 0.47 0.02
CA ILE A 40 -0.05 1.76 0.69
C ILE A 40 1.32 2.43 0.59
N LEU A 41 1.37 3.67 0.10
CA LEU A 41 2.59 4.46 0.05
C LEU A 41 2.81 5.21 1.37
N PHE A 42 4.00 5.06 1.95
CA PHE A 42 4.52 5.86 3.06
C PHE A 42 5.98 6.25 2.76
N HIS A 43 6.46 7.30 3.42
CA HIS A 43 7.82 7.77 3.41
C HIS A 43 8.44 7.57 4.80
N ASN A 44 9.62 6.96 4.87
CA ASN A 44 10.31 6.71 6.15
C ASN A 44 10.85 7.99 6.82
N ASN A 45 10.84 9.12 6.13
CA ASN A 45 11.24 10.43 6.63
C ASN A 45 10.05 11.38 6.90
N SER A 46 8.82 10.86 6.92
CA SER A 46 7.65 11.64 7.34
C SER A 46 7.65 11.82 8.86
N ASP A 47 7.33 13.04 9.31
CA ASP A 47 7.36 13.45 10.73
C ASP A 47 6.49 12.56 11.64
N HIS A 48 5.37 12.04 11.12
CA HIS A 48 4.33 11.36 11.92
C HIS A 48 3.99 9.95 11.43
N VAL A 49 4.80 9.36 10.54
CA VAL A 49 4.54 8.01 10.01
C VAL A 49 4.51 6.95 11.11
N LEU A 50 5.39 7.06 12.11
CA LEU A 50 5.42 6.10 13.22
C LEU A 50 4.14 6.15 14.07
N ASP A 51 3.57 7.33 14.26
CA ASP A 51 2.30 7.48 14.99
C ASP A 51 1.12 6.95 14.19
N ALA A 52 1.10 7.19 12.88
CA ALA A 52 0.11 6.59 11.99
C ALA A 52 0.18 5.06 12.00
N LEU A 53 1.38 4.48 11.93
CA LEU A 53 1.57 3.01 11.90
C LEU A 53 1.10 2.34 13.21
N LYS A 54 1.23 3.00 14.37
CA LYS A 54 0.68 2.50 15.65
C LYS A 54 -0.85 2.35 15.62
N ILE A 55 -1.55 3.11 14.77
CA ILE A 55 -3.00 3.03 14.59
C ILE A 55 -3.38 2.06 13.47
N ILE A 56 -2.67 2.13 12.34
CA ILE A 56 -3.00 1.38 11.12
C ILE A 56 -2.70 -0.11 11.26
N LEU A 57 -1.55 -0.50 11.83
CA LEU A 57 -1.14 -1.90 11.91
C LEU A 57 -2.08 -2.76 12.77
N PRO A 58 -2.52 -2.33 13.97
CA PRO A 58 -3.52 -3.08 14.73
C PRO A 58 -4.85 -3.20 13.98
N ARG A 59 -5.28 -2.13 13.30
CA ARG A 59 -6.52 -2.14 12.51
C ARG A 59 -6.45 -3.13 11.35
N LEU A 60 -5.34 -3.17 10.61
CA LEU A 60 -5.11 -4.15 9.55
C LEU A 60 -5.26 -5.58 10.07
N LYS A 61 -4.62 -5.88 11.21
CA LYS A 61 -4.69 -7.20 11.84
C LYS A 61 -6.11 -7.54 12.31
N ALA A 62 -6.81 -6.59 12.93
CA ALA A 62 -8.18 -6.78 13.41
C ALA A 62 -9.17 -7.04 12.26
N ASP A 63 -8.97 -6.40 11.12
CA ASP A 63 -9.77 -6.59 9.91
C ASP A 63 -9.39 -7.85 9.12
N GLY A 64 -8.44 -8.66 9.62
CA GLY A 64 -8.02 -9.92 9.02
C GLY A 64 -7.00 -9.80 7.87
N TYR A 65 -6.44 -8.61 7.65
CA TYR A 65 -5.39 -8.42 6.65
C TYR A 65 -4.03 -8.92 7.15
N LYS A 66 -3.23 -9.40 6.19
CA LYS A 66 -1.80 -9.69 6.39
C LYS A 66 -0.97 -8.65 5.63
N ALA A 67 -0.06 -7.97 6.34
CA ALA A 67 0.98 -7.20 5.68
C ALA A 67 2.03 -8.16 5.11
N VAL A 68 2.31 -8.03 3.82
CA VAL A 68 3.26 -8.86 3.08
C VAL A 68 4.21 -7.97 2.29
N SER A 69 5.32 -8.54 1.84
CA SER A 69 6.23 -7.86 0.93
C SER A 69 5.61 -7.69 -0.46
N ILE A 70 6.16 -6.78 -1.26
CA ILE A 70 5.74 -6.59 -2.66
C ILE A 70 5.97 -7.87 -3.49
N ASP A 71 7.04 -8.62 -3.20
CA ASP A 71 7.36 -9.88 -3.90
C ASP A 71 6.28 -10.96 -3.68
N GLU A 72 5.76 -11.06 -2.45
CA GLU A 72 4.65 -11.97 -2.12
C GLU A 72 3.31 -11.52 -2.71
N LEU A 73 3.13 -10.21 -2.93
CA LEU A 73 1.86 -9.64 -3.40
C LEU A 73 1.72 -9.67 -4.93
N VAL A 74 2.81 -9.38 -5.64
CA VAL A 74 2.80 -9.17 -7.10
C VAL A 74 2.75 -10.51 -7.84
N LEU A 75 1.84 -10.61 -8.80
CA LEU A 75 1.77 -11.74 -9.72
C LEU A 75 2.91 -11.65 -10.73
N ARG A 76 3.68 -12.74 -10.88
CA ARG A 76 4.78 -12.83 -11.85
C ARG A 76 4.36 -13.44 -13.18
N GLU A 77 3.32 -14.28 -13.16
CA GLU A 77 2.83 -15.02 -14.31
C GLU A 77 1.29 -15.05 -14.30
N ASN A 78 0.69 -15.40 -15.44
CA ASN A 78 -0.75 -15.63 -15.56
C ASN A 78 -1.62 -14.49 -15.03
N PHE A 79 -1.26 -13.24 -15.36
CA PHE A 79 -2.05 -12.07 -15.02
C PHE A 79 -2.29 -11.17 -16.25
N THR A 80 -3.32 -10.33 -16.17
CA THR A 80 -3.52 -9.14 -17.01
C THR A 80 -3.46 -7.90 -16.14
N ILE A 81 -3.20 -6.75 -16.75
CA ILE A 81 -3.32 -5.45 -16.08
C ILE A 81 -4.58 -4.79 -16.60
N ASP A 82 -5.49 -4.41 -15.70
CA ASP A 82 -6.70 -3.66 -16.08
C ASP A 82 -6.39 -2.17 -16.34
N ASN A 83 -7.38 -1.42 -16.82
CA ASN A 83 -7.20 0.00 -17.15
C ASN A 83 -6.86 0.89 -15.93
N ASN A 84 -6.97 0.37 -14.70
CA ASN A 84 -6.56 1.05 -13.47
C ASN A 84 -5.13 0.68 -13.03
N GLY A 85 -4.40 -0.11 -13.83
CA GLY A 85 -3.06 -0.57 -13.48
C GLY A 85 -3.05 -1.73 -12.47
N ILE A 86 -4.18 -2.39 -12.21
CA ILE A 86 -4.28 -3.48 -11.24
C ILE A 86 -4.06 -4.83 -11.92
N GLN A 87 -3.21 -5.67 -11.33
CA GLN A 87 -3.04 -7.05 -11.76
C GLN A 87 -4.30 -7.88 -11.45
N ARG A 88 -4.80 -8.59 -12.46
CA ARG A 88 -5.90 -9.57 -12.36
C ARG A 88 -5.36 -10.92 -12.78
N LYS A 89 -5.60 -11.96 -11.97
CA LYS A 89 -5.31 -13.34 -12.40
C LYS A 89 -6.10 -13.64 -13.68
N LYS A 90 -5.42 -14.26 -14.64
CA LYS A 90 -6.06 -14.83 -15.83
C LYS A 90 -6.90 -16.04 -15.45
#